data_AF-A0A956M5I3-F1
#
_entry.id   AF-A0A956M5I3-F1
#
_cell.length_a   1.000
_cell.length_b   1.000
_cell.length_c   1.000
_cell.angle_alpha   90.00
_cell.angle_beta   90.00
_cell.angle_gamma   90.00
#
_symmetry.space_group_name_H-M   'P 1'
#
loop_
_entity.id
_entity.type
_entity.pdbx_description
1 polymer ?
#
loop_
_entity_poly.entity_id
_entity_poly.type
_entity_poly.pdbx_seq_one_letter_code
_entity_poly.pdbx_strand_id
1 'polypeptide(L)'
;HAAADCTACHQLGREETWRSTPTECFACHAGLYRRPDIHPNHVDARFSHECDSCHSQYSFTPARLQHDVFFPLRGSHEAADCFSCHQNGVYGGTPKQCYACHADDYNGAIDPPHASYAMSRQCESCHNDIAWQPTRANWHDHVFKISSGHHAGFTCADCHFGQTLPPANFTCIGCHERGPTSGRHDGVTDFVYENFACYGCHQGGGG
;
A
#
# COMPACT_ATOMS: atom_id res chain seq x y z
N HIS A 1 21.33 -27.91 22.53
CA HIS A 1 22.33 -28.40 21.56
C HIS A 1 23.77 -28.26 22.06
N ALA A 2 24.25 -27.06 22.39
CA ALA A 2 25.64 -26.85 22.85
C ALA A 2 26.06 -27.58 24.15
N ALA A 3 25.09 -28.07 24.95
CA ALA A 3 25.33 -28.85 26.17
C ALA A 3 24.34 -30.04 26.30
N ALA A 4 23.80 -30.52 25.18
CA ALA A 4 22.88 -31.66 25.22
C ALA A 4 23.66 -32.95 25.56
N ASP A 5 23.21 -33.69 26.57
CA ASP A 5 23.79 -34.99 26.94
C ASP A 5 23.44 -36.05 25.89
N CYS A 6 24.30 -37.07 25.75
CA CYS A 6 24.17 -38.16 24.80
C CYS A 6 22.80 -38.84 24.91
N THR A 7 22.30 -39.00 26.14
CA THR A 7 21.02 -39.64 26.45
C THR A 7 19.80 -38.87 25.94
N ALA A 8 19.94 -37.55 25.71
CA ALA A 8 18.87 -36.72 25.15
C ALA A 8 18.56 -37.08 23.69
N CYS A 9 19.56 -37.55 22.95
CA CYS A 9 19.45 -37.97 21.55
C CYS A 9 19.36 -39.50 21.41
N HIS A 10 20.03 -40.26 22.27
CA HIS A 10 20.10 -41.72 22.20
C HIS A 10 19.18 -42.41 23.21
N GLN A 11 17.88 -42.12 23.13
CA GLN A 11 16.87 -42.57 24.10
C GLN A 11 16.69 -44.10 24.18
N LEU A 12 17.16 -44.86 23.18
CA LEU A 12 16.99 -46.32 23.10
C LEU A 12 18.20 -47.16 23.58
N GLY A 13 19.27 -46.53 24.07
CA GLY A 13 20.27 -47.18 24.94
C GLY A 13 21.03 -48.42 24.41
N ARG A 14 20.97 -48.76 23.12
CA ARG A 14 21.69 -49.91 22.54
C ARG A 14 22.80 -49.41 21.63
N GLU A 15 24.07 -49.72 21.94
CA GLU A 15 25.29 -49.28 21.24
C GLU A 15 25.23 -49.41 19.70
N GLU A 16 24.47 -50.38 19.18
CA GLU A 16 24.29 -50.63 17.74
C GLU A 16 23.37 -49.61 17.02
N THR A 17 22.56 -48.85 17.76
CA THR A 17 21.55 -47.91 17.22
C THR A 17 22.01 -46.45 17.12
N TRP A 18 23.24 -46.15 17.55
CA TRP A 18 23.73 -44.76 17.63
C TRP A 18 23.94 -44.14 16.24
N ARG A 19 24.29 -44.97 15.25
CA ARG A 19 24.54 -44.55 13.85
C ARG A 19 23.29 -44.07 13.10
N SER A 20 22.09 -44.38 13.58
CA SER A 20 20.82 -44.05 12.90
C SER A 20 20.02 -42.97 13.63
N THR A 21 20.67 -42.20 14.51
CA THR A 21 20.00 -41.10 15.22
C THR A 21 19.70 -39.98 14.23
N PRO A 22 18.42 -39.59 14.04
CA PRO A 22 18.07 -38.52 13.11
C PRO A 22 18.78 -37.22 13.48
N THR A 23 19.33 -36.53 12.48
CA THR A 23 20.03 -35.25 12.65
C THR A 23 19.17 -34.06 12.23
N GLU A 24 18.04 -34.33 11.57
CA GLU A 24 17.10 -33.32 11.13
C GLU A 24 16.32 -32.76 12.32
N CYS A 25 16.26 -31.43 12.42
CA CYS A 25 15.59 -30.76 13.54
C CYS A 25 14.14 -31.24 13.73
N PHE A 26 13.39 -31.38 12.63
CA PHE A 26 11.99 -31.80 12.67
C PHE A 26 11.80 -33.20 13.26
N ALA A 27 12.72 -34.13 13.03
CA ALA A 27 12.59 -35.50 13.52
C ALA A 27 12.49 -35.56 15.06
N CYS A 28 13.23 -34.69 15.75
CA CYS A 28 13.19 -34.58 17.21
C CYS A 28 12.18 -33.53 17.71
N HIS A 29 11.97 -32.46 16.95
CA HIS A 29 11.17 -31.29 17.36
C HIS A 29 9.81 -31.19 16.68
N ALA A 30 9.29 -32.30 16.13
CA ALA A 30 7.99 -32.34 15.45
C ALA A 30 6.83 -31.82 16.33
N GLY A 31 6.90 -32.05 17.65
CA GLY A 31 5.94 -31.51 18.60
C GLY A 31 6.03 -29.99 18.76
N LEU A 32 7.24 -29.42 18.69
CA LEU A 32 7.44 -27.97 18.69
C LEU A 32 6.91 -27.34 17.40
N TYR A 33 7.17 -27.97 16.25
CA TYR A 33 6.66 -27.52 14.96
C TYR A 33 5.12 -27.44 14.92
N ARG A 34 4.41 -28.34 15.60
CA ARG A 34 2.94 -28.41 15.63
C ARG A 34 2.26 -27.61 16.75
N ARG A 35 3.03 -26.82 17.51
CA ARG A 35 2.46 -26.02 18.60
C ARG A 35 1.52 -24.93 18.05
N PRO A 36 0.27 -24.86 18.52
CA PRO A 36 -0.71 -23.88 18.03
C PRO A 36 -0.46 -22.46 18.57
N ASP A 37 0.31 -22.32 19.65
CA ASP A 37 0.68 -21.05 20.29
C ASP A 37 1.88 -20.34 19.60
N ILE A 38 2.50 -20.97 18.60
CA ILE A 38 3.60 -20.35 17.86
C ILE A 38 3.05 -19.45 16.77
N HIS A 39 3.56 -18.22 16.69
CA HIS A 39 3.23 -17.28 15.64
C HIS A 39 4.49 -16.91 14.83
N PRO A 40 4.48 -17.09 13.49
CA PRO A 40 3.43 -17.73 12.69
C PRO A 40 3.29 -19.23 13.00
N ASN A 41 2.09 -19.78 12.86
CA ASN A 41 1.87 -21.23 13.00
C ASN A 41 2.46 -21.94 11.78
N HIS A 42 3.41 -22.86 12.00
CA HIS A 42 4.14 -23.52 10.92
C HIS A 42 3.28 -24.49 10.11
N VAL A 43 2.33 -25.18 10.75
CA VAL A 43 1.42 -26.12 10.09
C VAL A 43 0.44 -25.37 9.22
N ASP A 44 -0.19 -24.35 9.79
CA ASP A 44 -1.17 -23.55 9.08
C ASP A 44 -0.48 -22.91 7.89
N ALA A 45 0.68 -22.26 8.10
CA ALA A 45 1.56 -21.67 7.08
C ALA A 45 2.20 -22.69 6.11
N ARG A 46 2.06 -24.00 6.32
CA ARG A 46 2.67 -25.04 5.46
C ARG A 46 4.18 -24.86 5.26
N PHE A 47 4.89 -24.37 6.27
CA PHE A 47 6.34 -24.18 6.17
C PHE A 47 7.07 -25.51 6.02
N SER A 48 8.22 -25.51 5.34
CA SER A 48 9.04 -26.71 5.22
C SER A 48 9.53 -27.18 6.60
N HIS A 49 9.98 -28.43 6.66
CA HIS A 49 10.65 -28.98 7.83
C HIS A 49 12.14 -28.61 7.90
N GLU A 50 12.66 -27.88 6.90
CA GLU A 50 14.02 -27.34 6.86
C GLU A 50 14.11 -26.12 7.77
N CYS A 51 14.30 -26.39 9.07
CA CYS A 51 14.19 -25.38 10.11
C CYS A 51 15.24 -24.28 10.00
N ASP A 52 16.40 -24.59 9.40
CA ASP A 52 17.54 -23.69 9.21
C ASP A 52 17.32 -22.61 8.15
N SER A 53 16.29 -22.76 7.30
CA SER A 53 15.88 -21.71 6.35
C SER A 53 15.46 -20.42 7.06
N CYS A 54 14.93 -20.55 8.29
CA CYS A 54 14.43 -19.42 9.08
C CYS A 54 15.08 -19.33 10.46
N HIS A 55 15.36 -20.45 11.10
CA HIS A 55 15.93 -20.49 12.45
C HIS A 55 17.44 -20.76 12.43
N SER A 56 18.10 -20.57 13.55
CA SER A 56 19.48 -21.02 13.72
C SER A 56 19.56 -22.00 14.87
N GLN A 57 20.54 -22.91 14.81
CA GLN A 57 20.83 -23.81 15.92
C GLN A 57 21.24 -23.10 17.22
N TYR A 58 21.64 -21.82 17.13
CA TYR A 58 22.03 -20.99 18.26
C TYR A 58 20.87 -20.20 18.85
N SER A 59 19.94 -19.77 18.01
CA SER A 59 18.71 -19.08 18.39
C SER A 59 17.59 -19.33 17.39
N PHE A 60 16.43 -19.74 17.90
CA PHE A 60 15.20 -19.89 17.14
C PHE A 60 14.38 -18.60 17.08
N THR A 61 14.68 -17.61 17.94
CA THR A 61 13.94 -16.35 18.00
C THR A 61 14.90 -15.14 18.01
N PRO A 62 14.66 -14.13 17.16
CA PRO A 62 13.65 -14.10 16.08
C PRO A 62 14.03 -15.04 14.92
N ALA A 63 13.02 -15.49 14.17
CA ALA A 63 13.24 -16.18 12.90
C ALA A 63 13.68 -15.18 11.81
N ARG A 64 14.37 -15.65 10.77
CA ARG A 64 14.79 -14.86 9.61
C ARG A 64 13.65 -14.66 8.60
N LEU A 65 12.48 -14.27 9.07
CA LEU A 65 11.34 -13.89 8.23
C LEU A 65 11.31 -12.36 8.13
N GLN A 66 11.65 -11.81 6.96
CA GLN A 66 11.84 -10.36 6.77
C GLN A 66 10.91 -9.85 5.67
N HIS A 67 9.73 -9.37 6.07
CA HIS A 67 8.81 -8.67 5.16
C HIS A 67 9.25 -7.22 4.91
N ASP A 68 9.90 -6.59 5.89
CA ASP A 68 10.41 -5.21 5.87
C ASP A 68 11.32 -4.88 4.67
N VAL A 69 12.05 -5.86 4.14
CA VAL A 69 12.95 -5.67 3.00
C VAL A 69 12.23 -5.69 1.65
N PHE A 70 11.06 -6.36 1.55
CA PHE A 70 10.38 -6.61 0.27
C PHE A 70 8.98 -5.99 0.18
N PHE A 71 8.20 -6.10 1.24
CA PHE A 71 6.86 -5.53 1.38
C PHE A 71 6.57 -5.33 2.88
N PRO A 72 6.82 -4.13 3.43
CA PRO A 72 6.62 -3.88 4.85
C PRO A 72 5.16 -4.07 5.27
N LEU A 73 4.90 -4.93 6.24
CA LEU A 73 3.57 -5.08 6.83
C LEU A 73 3.33 -3.89 7.76
N ARG A 74 2.62 -2.88 7.26
CA ARG A 74 2.26 -1.64 7.96
C ARG A 74 0.79 -1.30 7.75
N GLY A 75 0.20 -0.57 8.69
CA GLY A 75 -1.21 -0.18 8.62
C GLY A 75 -2.13 -1.41 8.58
N SER A 76 -3.10 -1.43 7.66
CA SER A 76 -4.02 -2.57 7.53
C SER A 76 -3.34 -3.91 7.18
N HIS A 77 -2.13 -3.89 6.61
CA HIS A 77 -1.39 -5.11 6.28
C HIS A 77 -0.74 -5.77 7.52
N GLU A 78 -0.66 -5.10 8.67
CA GLU A 78 -0.09 -5.68 9.91
C GLU A 78 -0.90 -6.86 10.43
N ALA A 79 -2.22 -6.81 10.22
CA ALA A 79 -3.16 -7.84 10.66
C ALA A 79 -3.50 -8.86 9.56
N ALA A 80 -2.81 -8.82 8.42
CA ALA A 80 -3.11 -9.70 7.30
C ALA A 80 -2.72 -11.16 7.62
N ASP A 81 -3.63 -12.09 7.34
CA ASP A 81 -3.32 -13.51 7.41
C ASP A 81 -2.33 -13.90 6.30
N CYS A 82 -1.44 -14.87 6.58
CA CYS A 82 -0.42 -15.30 5.62
C CYS A 82 -1.01 -15.69 4.26
N PHE A 83 -2.17 -16.35 4.26
CA PHE A 83 -2.83 -16.87 3.05
C PHE A 83 -3.62 -15.82 2.28
N SER A 84 -3.82 -14.64 2.85
CA SER A 84 -4.38 -13.51 2.09
C SER A 84 -3.47 -13.12 0.93
N CYS A 85 -2.15 -13.26 1.09
CA CYS A 85 -1.14 -12.96 0.09
C CYS A 85 -0.47 -14.23 -0.48
N HIS A 86 -0.13 -15.19 0.37
CA HIS A 86 0.59 -16.41 -0.01
C HIS A 86 -0.36 -17.57 -0.25
N GLN A 87 -1.20 -17.42 -1.28
CA GLN A 87 -2.25 -18.38 -1.61
C GLN A 87 -1.70 -19.80 -1.78
N ASN A 88 -2.40 -20.77 -1.20
CA ASN A 88 -2.03 -22.19 -1.22
C ASN A 88 -0.61 -22.49 -0.68
N GLY A 89 -0.05 -21.61 0.16
CA GLY A 89 1.32 -21.75 0.69
C GLY A 89 2.41 -21.43 -0.32
N VAL A 90 2.08 -20.72 -1.40
CA VAL A 90 3.05 -20.25 -2.38
C VAL A 90 3.62 -18.92 -1.89
N TYR A 91 4.81 -18.97 -1.32
CA TYR A 91 5.50 -17.80 -0.74
C TYR A 91 6.31 -16.99 -1.76
N GLY A 92 6.75 -17.63 -2.84
CA GLY A 92 7.51 -17.00 -3.91
C GLY A 92 6.61 -16.34 -4.96
N GLY A 93 7.02 -15.18 -5.46
CA GLY A 93 6.34 -14.52 -6.57
C GLY A 93 5.05 -13.77 -6.21
N THR A 94 4.72 -13.65 -4.93
CA THR A 94 3.62 -12.80 -4.46
C THR A 94 3.82 -11.37 -4.98
N PRO A 95 2.82 -10.79 -5.68
CA PRO A 95 2.91 -9.43 -6.20
C PRO A 95 3.15 -8.43 -5.08
N LYS A 96 3.96 -7.41 -5.37
CA LYS A 96 4.29 -6.34 -4.41
C LYS A 96 3.65 -5.01 -4.78
N GLN A 97 3.14 -4.90 -6.01
CA GLN A 97 2.49 -3.70 -6.51
C GLN A 97 1.08 -3.63 -5.94
N CYS A 98 0.71 -2.48 -5.34
CA CYS A 98 -0.60 -2.29 -4.72
C CYS A 98 -1.75 -2.65 -5.68
N TYR A 99 -1.70 -2.18 -6.93
CA TYR A 99 -2.71 -2.46 -7.95
C TYR A 99 -2.92 -3.96 -8.23
N ALA A 100 -1.90 -4.79 -8.03
CA ALA A 100 -2.02 -6.22 -8.30
C ALA A 100 -3.03 -6.92 -7.36
N CYS A 101 -3.18 -6.40 -6.14
CA CYS A 101 -4.17 -6.88 -5.17
C CYS A 101 -5.40 -5.96 -5.10
N HIS A 102 -5.20 -4.64 -5.24
CA HIS A 102 -6.21 -3.60 -5.08
C HIS A 102 -6.71 -3.06 -6.43
N ALA A 103 -6.88 -3.93 -7.42
CA ALA A 103 -7.40 -3.55 -8.74
C ALA A 103 -8.85 -3.06 -8.65
N ASP A 104 -9.66 -3.70 -7.81
CA ASP A 104 -11.07 -3.32 -7.61
C ASP A 104 -11.17 -1.97 -6.90
N ASP A 105 -10.35 -1.71 -5.88
CA ASP A 105 -10.28 -0.41 -5.22
C ASP A 105 -9.83 0.69 -6.19
N TYR A 106 -8.86 0.39 -7.06
CA TYR A 106 -8.44 1.31 -8.11
C TYR A 106 -9.59 1.60 -9.09
N ASN A 107 -10.30 0.56 -9.56
CA ASN A 107 -11.38 0.72 -10.54
C ASN A 107 -12.63 1.36 -9.94
N GLY A 108 -12.86 1.14 -8.64
CA GLY A 108 -13.98 1.67 -7.87
C GLY A 108 -13.74 3.03 -7.23
N ALA A 109 -12.53 3.60 -7.34
CA ALA A 109 -12.27 4.96 -6.90
C ALA A 109 -13.19 5.94 -7.65
N ILE A 110 -13.73 6.92 -6.95
CA ILE A 110 -14.70 7.91 -7.50
C ILE A 110 -14.23 9.35 -7.36
N ASP A 111 -13.22 9.63 -6.54
CA ASP A 111 -12.72 10.98 -6.32
C ASP A 111 -11.21 10.99 -6.02
N PRO A 112 -10.36 11.12 -7.06
CA PRO A 112 -10.70 11.04 -8.48
C PRO A 112 -11.05 9.60 -8.93
N PRO A 113 -11.87 9.43 -9.98
CA PRO A 113 -12.08 8.13 -10.60
C PRO A 113 -10.85 7.67 -11.40
N HIS A 114 -9.99 6.87 -10.76
CA HIS A 114 -8.69 6.48 -11.30
C HIS A 114 -8.75 5.81 -12.67
N ALA A 115 -9.70 4.90 -12.87
CA ALA A 115 -9.87 4.18 -14.13
C ALA A 115 -10.28 5.11 -15.27
N SER A 116 -11.23 6.01 -15.02
CA SER A 116 -11.75 6.95 -16.02
C SER A 116 -10.69 7.94 -16.50
N TYR A 117 -9.78 8.34 -15.61
CA TYR A 117 -8.71 9.29 -15.91
C TYR A 117 -7.38 8.64 -16.31
N ALA A 118 -7.37 7.31 -16.51
CA ALA A 118 -6.17 6.52 -16.81
C ALA A 118 -5.00 6.86 -15.87
N MET A 119 -5.30 6.99 -14.57
CA MET A 119 -4.30 7.37 -13.58
C MET A 119 -3.18 6.33 -13.47
N SER A 120 -2.07 6.73 -12.86
CA SER A 120 -0.97 5.81 -12.64
C SER A 120 -1.40 4.67 -11.70
N ARG A 121 -1.00 3.44 -12.02
CA ARG A 121 -1.12 2.28 -11.13
C ARG A 121 -0.01 2.22 -10.07
N GLN A 122 0.92 3.18 -10.09
CA GLN A 122 1.89 3.43 -9.03
C GLN A 122 1.20 4.20 -7.89
N CYS A 123 0.44 3.48 -7.07
CA CYS A 123 -0.38 4.04 -5.99
C CYS A 123 0.44 4.98 -5.07
N GLU A 124 1.67 4.61 -4.78
CA GLU A 124 2.69 5.31 -4.00
C GLU A 124 3.09 6.69 -4.54
N SER A 125 2.74 7.03 -5.79
CA SER A 125 2.91 8.40 -6.28
C SER A 125 1.98 9.40 -5.58
N CYS A 126 0.88 8.88 -5.03
CA CYS A 126 -0.18 9.67 -4.41
C CYS A 126 -0.55 9.16 -3.02
N HIS A 127 -0.66 7.86 -2.77
CA HIS A 127 -1.10 7.27 -1.50
C HIS A 127 0.07 6.75 -0.65
N ASN A 128 -0.16 6.58 0.65
CA ASN A 128 0.74 5.83 1.53
C ASN A 128 0.02 4.59 2.09
N ASP A 129 0.81 3.57 2.42
CA ASP A 129 0.38 2.26 2.91
C ASP A 129 -0.11 2.24 4.37
N ILE A 130 -0.13 3.39 5.07
CA ILE A 130 -0.57 3.51 6.47
C ILE A 130 -1.98 4.08 6.57
N ALA A 131 -2.23 5.26 6.02
CA ALA A 131 -3.50 5.97 6.12
C ALA A 131 -4.30 5.97 4.82
N TRP A 132 -3.73 5.46 3.72
CA TRP A 132 -4.29 5.48 2.35
C TRP A 132 -4.79 6.86 1.87
N GLN A 133 -4.31 7.94 2.50
CA GLN A 133 -4.64 9.30 2.11
C GLN A 133 -3.73 9.78 0.98
N PRO A 134 -4.20 10.68 0.10
CA PRO A 134 -3.34 11.37 -0.84
C PRO A 134 -2.25 12.14 -0.06
N THR A 135 -1.02 11.65 -0.12
CA THR A 135 0.22 12.31 0.33
C THR A 135 0.44 13.67 -0.33
N ARG A 136 -0.27 13.95 -1.41
CA ARG A 136 -0.29 15.22 -2.14
C ARG A 136 -1.74 15.68 -2.27
N ALA A 137 -2.30 16.29 -1.23
CA ALA A 137 -3.63 16.89 -1.29
C ALA A 137 -3.65 18.26 -2.01
N ASN A 138 -2.47 18.78 -2.36
CA ASN A 138 -2.25 20.15 -2.81
C ASN A 138 -1.83 20.28 -4.28
N TRP A 139 -2.12 19.29 -5.15
CA TRP A 139 -1.77 19.35 -6.58
C TRP A 139 -2.26 20.63 -7.26
N HIS A 140 -3.38 21.19 -6.79
CA HIS A 140 -3.96 22.41 -7.31
C HIS A 140 -3.47 23.68 -6.61
N ASP A 141 -2.81 23.62 -5.46
CA ASP A 141 -2.35 24.83 -4.76
C ASP A 141 -1.31 25.63 -5.56
N HIS A 142 -0.62 24.99 -6.51
CA HIS A 142 0.34 25.63 -7.41
C HIS A 142 -0.25 26.11 -8.75
N VAL A 143 -1.49 25.72 -9.07
CA VAL A 143 -2.12 25.96 -10.37
C VAL A 143 -3.41 26.78 -10.24
N PHE A 144 -4.25 26.47 -9.25
CA PHE A 144 -5.46 27.20 -8.89
C PHE A 144 -6.00 26.63 -7.58
N LYS A 145 -5.99 27.40 -6.49
CA LYS A 145 -6.33 26.86 -5.17
C LYS A 145 -7.84 26.56 -5.03
N ILE A 146 -8.22 25.31 -5.23
CA ILE A 146 -9.61 24.81 -5.08
C ILE A 146 -9.98 24.45 -3.63
N SER A 147 -8.98 24.34 -2.74
CA SER A 147 -9.16 23.90 -1.35
C SER A 147 -9.76 24.97 -0.42
N SER A 148 -10.09 26.16 -0.95
CA SER A 148 -10.61 27.28 -0.16
C SER A 148 -11.59 28.17 -0.95
N GLY A 149 -12.41 28.94 -0.24
CA GLY A 149 -13.36 29.88 -0.85
C GLY A 149 -14.56 29.21 -1.51
N HIS A 150 -15.19 29.88 -2.48
CA HIS A 150 -16.38 29.38 -3.19
C HIS A 150 -16.11 28.16 -4.08
N HIS A 151 -14.85 27.83 -4.33
CA HIS A 151 -14.45 26.62 -5.05
C HIS A 151 -14.21 25.41 -4.12
N ALA A 152 -14.26 25.61 -2.79
CA ALA A 152 -14.18 24.51 -1.85
C ALA A 152 -15.40 23.59 -2.01
N GLY A 153 -15.15 22.31 -2.23
CA GLY A 153 -16.20 21.28 -2.35
C GLY A 153 -16.52 20.84 -3.77
N PHE A 154 -15.88 21.41 -4.80
CA PHE A 154 -15.89 20.82 -6.14
C PHE A 154 -15.10 19.51 -6.16
N THR A 155 -15.61 18.55 -6.90
CA THR A 155 -14.98 17.27 -7.20
C THR A 155 -14.03 17.39 -8.38
N CYS A 156 -13.16 16.39 -8.57
CA CYS A 156 -12.25 16.35 -9.72
C CYS A 156 -13.01 16.43 -11.07
N ALA A 157 -14.19 15.80 -11.13
CA ALA A 157 -15.01 15.71 -12.33
C ALA A 157 -15.69 17.03 -12.72
N ASP A 158 -15.80 17.99 -11.79
CA ASP A 158 -16.41 19.29 -12.06
C ASP A 158 -15.52 20.18 -12.94
N CYS A 159 -14.21 19.91 -13.01
CA CYS A 159 -13.24 20.69 -13.78
C CYS A 159 -12.48 19.85 -14.83
N HIS A 160 -12.21 18.58 -14.58
CA HIS A 160 -11.42 17.73 -15.48
C HIS A 160 -12.33 16.92 -16.40
N PHE A 161 -12.54 17.41 -17.62
CA PHE A 161 -13.33 16.72 -18.64
C PHE A 161 -12.42 15.92 -19.59
N GLY A 162 -12.52 14.58 -19.60
CA GLY A 162 -11.77 13.70 -20.50
C GLY A 162 -11.21 12.44 -19.83
N GLN A 163 -10.60 11.55 -20.62
CA GLN A 163 -10.09 10.24 -20.14
C GLN A 163 -8.60 10.25 -19.74
N THR A 164 -7.92 11.40 -19.76
CA THR A 164 -6.47 11.49 -19.49
C THR A 164 -6.13 12.77 -18.74
N LEU A 165 -5.41 12.64 -17.62
CA LEU A 165 -4.67 13.76 -17.02
C LEU A 165 -3.35 14.00 -17.76
N PRO A 166 -2.93 15.25 -18.05
CA PRO A 166 -3.72 16.48 -18.13
C PRO A 166 -4.23 16.65 -19.57
N PRO A 167 -5.51 16.98 -19.76
CA PRO A 167 -5.81 18.39 -19.57
C PRO A 167 -7.09 18.61 -18.78
N ALA A 168 -7.00 19.45 -17.76
CA ALA A 168 -8.15 20.20 -17.30
C ALA A 168 -8.62 21.05 -18.49
N ASN A 169 -9.62 20.61 -19.24
CA ASN A 169 -10.28 21.47 -20.23
C ASN A 169 -11.26 22.44 -19.54
N PHE A 170 -10.84 22.96 -18.39
CA PHE A 170 -11.62 23.90 -17.61
C PHE A 170 -11.27 25.31 -18.06
N THR A 171 -12.29 26.15 -18.15
CA THR A 171 -12.11 27.58 -18.29
C THR A 171 -12.91 28.28 -17.20
N CYS A 172 -12.42 29.40 -16.68
CA CYS A 172 -13.14 30.22 -15.69
C CYS A 172 -14.50 30.64 -16.26
N ILE A 173 -14.52 31.01 -17.55
CA ILE A 173 -15.71 31.46 -18.28
C ILE A 173 -16.71 30.33 -18.58
N GLY A 174 -16.35 29.07 -18.35
CA GLY A 174 -17.26 27.93 -18.45
C GLY A 174 -18.28 27.89 -17.31
N CYS A 175 -17.95 28.47 -16.15
CA CYS A 175 -18.84 28.55 -14.98
C CYS A 175 -19.19 29.99 -14.60
N HIS A 176 -18.28 30.95 -14.84
CA HIS A 176 -18.49 32.35 -14.52
C HIS A 176 -18.99 33.12 -15.72
N GLU A 177 -20.31 33.36 -15.79
CA GLU A 177 -20.94 34.06 -16.92
C GLU A 177 -20.55 35.54 -17.00
N ARG A 178 -20.47 36.09 -18.22
CA ARG A 178 -20.00 37.46 -18.49
C ARG A 178 -20.77 38.53 -17.71
N GLY A 179 -22.09 38.48 -17.68
CA GLY A 179 -22.92 39.52 -17.06
C GLY A 179 -22.64 39.68 -15.57
N PRO A 180 -22.91 38.65 -14.75
CA PRO A 180 -22.62 38.68 -13.32
C PRO A 180 -21.15 38.97 -13.00
N THR A 181 -20.24 38.42 -13.80
CA THR A 181 -18.80 38.63 -13.60
C THR A 181 -18.42 40.07 -13.85
N SER A 182 -18.82 40.64 -14.99
CA SER A 182 -18.47 42.02 -15.36
C SER A 182 -19.01 43.02 -14.33
N GLY A 183 -20.24 42.83 -13.83
CA GLY A 183 -20.82 43.71 -12.81
C GLY A 183 -20.09 43.65 -11.45
N ARG A 184 -19.46 42.53 -11.10
CA ARG A 184 -18.58 42.46 -9.91
C ARG A 184 -17.22 43.13 -10.11
N HIS A 185 -16.86 43.42 -11.36
CA HIS A 185 -15.60 44.06 -11.74
C HIS A 185 -15.80 45.53 -12.15
N ASP A 186 -16.95 46.12 -11.83
CA ASP A 186 -17.20 47.55 -12.05
C ASP A 186 -16.16 48.38 -11.29
N GLY A 187 -15.39 49.19 -12.02
CA GLY A 187 -14.31 50.00 -11.46
C GLY A 187 -12.95 49.30 -11.36
N VAL A 188 -12.83 48.04 -11.81
CA VAL A 188 -11.53 47.38 -11.99
C VAL A 188 -10.93 47.80 -13.33
N THR A 189 -9.91 48.66 -13.27
CA THR A 189 -9.13 49.04 -14.45
C THR A 189 -8.48 47.80 -15.08
N ASP A 190 -8.52 47.71 -16.41
CA ASP A 190 -7.95 46.61 -17.21
C ASP A 190 -8.63 45.23 -17.02
N PHE A 191 -9.89 45.20 -16.56
CA PHE A 191 -10.68 43.96 -16.56
C PHE A 191 -10.84 43.39 -17.97
N VAL A 192 -10.41 42.14 -18.15
CA VAL A 192 -10.60 41.36 -19.38
C VAL A 192 -11.34 40.07 -19.02
N TYR A 193 -12.54 39.90 -19.58
CA TYR A 193 -13.30 38.66 -19.47
C TYR A 193 -12.74 37.61 -20.45
N GLU A 194 -11.61 37.01 -20.06
CA GLU A 194 -10.88 35.98 -20.79
C GLU A 194 -10.24 35.02 -19.76
N ASN A 195 -10.10 33.74 -20.12
CA ASN A 195 -9.73 32.66 -19.23
C ASN A 195 -8.40 32.88 -18.48
N PHE A 196 -7.32 33.19 -19.20
CA PHE A 196 -6.00 33.39 -18.59
C PHE A 196 -5.89 34.72 -17.86
N ALA A 197 -6.62 35.75 -18.30
CA ALA A 197 -6.69 37.02 -17.60
C ALA A 197 -7.28 36.88 -16.18
N CYS A 198 -8.31 36.04 -16.00
CA CYS A 198 -8.89 35.75 -14.69
C CYS A 198 -7.85 35.20 -13.70
N TYR A 199 -6.96 34.31 -14.17
CA TYR A 199 -5.92 33.72 -13.33
C TYR A 199 -4.93 34.76 -12.79
N GLY A 200 -4.66 35.82 -13.56
CA GLY A 200 -3.74 36.88 -13.15
C GLY A 200 -4.09 37.53 -11.80
N CYS A 201 -5.39 37.68 -11.52
CA CYS A 201 -5.90 38.30 -10.28
C CYS A 201 -6.44 37.27 -9.27
N HIS A 202 -6.96 36.12 -9.73
CA HIS A 202 -7.63 35.11 -8.89
C HIS A 202 -6.78 33.85 -8.66
N GLN A 203 -5.46 34.00 -8.48
CA GLN A 203 -4.51 32.89 -8.28
C GLN A 203 -4.86 31.98 -7.08
N GLY A 204 -5.43 32.58 -6.03
CA GLY A 204 -5.85 31.86 -4.82
C GLY A 204 -7.22 31.18 -4.91
N GLY A 205 -7.83 31.12 -6.10
CA GLY A 205 -9.16 30.53 -6.30
C GLY A 205 -10.32 31.32 -5.68
N GLY A 206 -10.05 32.48 -5.09
CA GLY A 206 -11.06 33.36 -4.52
C GLY A 206 -11.46 34.45 -5.51
N GLY A 207 -12.77 34.71 -5.60
CA GLY A 207 -13.40 35.86 -6.25
C GLY A 207 -14.71 36.21 -5.54
#